data_AF-A0A4V1RWH9-F1
#
_entry.id   AF-A0A4V1RWH9-F1
#
_cell.length_a   1.000
_cell.length_b   1.000
_cell.length_c   1.000
_cell.angle_alpha   90.00
_cell.angle_beta   90.00
_cell.angle_gamma   90.00
#
_symmetry.space_group_name_H-M   'P 1'
#
loop_
_entity.id
_entity.type
_entity.pdbx_description
1 polymer ?
#
loop_
_entity_poly.entity_id
_entity_poly.type
_entity_poly.pdbx_seq_one_letter_code
_entity_poly.pdbx_strand_id
1 'polypeptide(L)'
;MRYIVVFAQQEIGYAVGFDTYADATDFLYWGYEEYQLIPYGTFDALTGEVWPYQHRGERVADVDEQLISRTALDYLRSAIRRIY
;
A
#
# COMPACT_ATOMS: atom_id res chain seq x y z
N MET A 1 -10.23 4.68 -7.88
CA MET A 1 -9.11 4.21 -7.06
C MET A 1 -8.00 5.24 -7.05
N ARG A 2 -7.82 5.96 -5.94
CA ARG A 2 -6.79 7.00 -5.77
C ARG A 2 -5.64 6.52 -4.88
N TYR A 3 -5.95 5.87 -3.77
CA TYR A 3 -4.94 5.47 -2.79
C TYR A 3 -4.64 3.99 -2.95
N ILE A 4 -3.36 3.65 -2.98
CA ILE A 4 -2.89 2.27 -3.16
C ILE A 4 -2.08 1.91 -1.95
N VAL A 5 -2.56 0.94 -1.18
CA VAL A 5 -1.80 0.37 -0.09
C VAL A 5 -0.85 -0.68 -0.63
N VAL A 6 0.35 -0.71 -0.09
CA VAL A 6 1.34 -1.75 -0.35
C VAL A 6 1.69 -2.41 0.98
N PHE A 7 1.70 -3.73 0.98
CA PHE A 7 1.97 -4.55 2.15
C PHE A 7 2.58 -5.87 1.72
N ALA A 8 3.13 -6.63 2.67
CA ALA A 8 3.52 -8.01 2.45
C ALA A 8 2.76 -8.98 3.34
N GLN A 9 2.63 -10.21 2.85
CA GLN A 9 2.15 -11.35 3.61
C GLN A 9 2.98 -12.56 3.20
N GLN A 10 3.55 -13.30 4.17
CA GLN A 10 4.42 -14.45 3.89
C GLN A 10 5.54 -14.12 2.88
N GLU A 11 6.19 -12.96 3.05
CA GLU A 11 7.28 -12.45 2.18
C GLU A 11 6.86 -12.07 0.75
N ILE A 12 5.59 -12.17 0.40
CA ILE A 12 5.06 -11.76 -0.90
C ILE A 12 4.50 -10.35 -0.79
N GLY A 13 4.93 -9.44 -1.67
CA GLY A 13 4.43 -8.08 -1.76
C GLY A 13 3.11 -7.99 -2.55
N TYR A 14 2.14 -7.28 -1.98
CA TYR A 14 0.82 -7.07 -2.55
C TYR A 14 0.49 -5.58 -2.61
N ALA A 15 -0.46 -5.25 -3.49
CA ALA A 15 -1.08 -3.95 -3.55
C ALA A 15 -2.59 -4.09 -3.72
N VAL A 16 -3.31 -3.20 -3.06
CA VAL A 16 -4.77 -3.05 -3.12
C VAL A 16 -5.03 -1.56 -3.18
N GLY A 17 -6.16 -1.10 -3.70
CA GLY A 17 -6.47 0.30 -3.44
C GLY A 17 -7.92 0.65 -3.29
N PHE A 18 -8.04 1.92 -2.98
CA PHE A 18 -9.16 2.54 -2.30
C PHE A 18 -9.43 3.90 -2.91
N ASP A 19 -10.66 4.37 -2.74
CA ASP A 19 -11.06 5.70 -3.19
C ASP A 19 -10.76 6.78 -2.16
N THR A 20 -10.74 6.43 -0.87
CA THR A 20 -10.43 7.34 0.23
C THR A 20 -9.15 6.97 0.96
N TYR A 21 -8.49 7.97 1.55
CA TYR A 21 -7.29 7.77 2.36
C TYR A 21 -7.63 7.06 3.67
N ALA A 22 -8.80 7.35 4.25
CA ALA A 22 -9.26 6.74 5.49
C ALA A 22 -9.40 5.22 5.37
N ASP A 23 -10.06 4.73 4.31
CA ASP A 23 -10.20 3.28 4.08
C ASP A 23 -8.84 2.61 3.88
N ALA A 24 -7.91 3.28 3.19
CA ALA A 24 -6.56 2.78 2.97
C ALA A 24 -5.78 2.66 4.29
N THR A 25 -5.87 3.66 5.18
CA THR A 25 -5.22 3.62 6.49
C THR A 25 -5.85 2.60 7.43
N ASP A 26 -7.18 2.48 7.43
CA ASP A 26 -7.90 1.49 8.25
C ASP A 26 -7.52 0.07 7.82
N PHE A 27 -7.42 -0.18 6.52
CA PHE A 27 -6.96 -1.47 6.01
C PHE A 27 -5.55 -1.82 6.51
N LEU A 28 -4.60 -0.89 6.44
CA LEU A 28 -3.24 -1.13 6.93
C LEU A 28 -3.19 -1.34 8.44
N TYR A 29 -4.00 -0.60 9.20
CA TYR A 29 -4.08 -0.71 10.64
C TYR A 29 -4.60 -2.08 11.08
N TRP A 30 -5.81 -2.46 10.64
CA TRP A 30 -6.41 -3.74 11.00
C TRP A 30 -5.66 -4.92 10.36
N GLY A 31 -5.13 -4.72 9.15
CA GLY A 31 -4.24 -5.65 8.48
C GLY A 31 -3.03 -6.05 9.32
N TYR A 32 -2.40 -5.06 9.95
CA TYR A 32 -1.27 -5.27 10.85
C TYR A 32 -1.70 -5.91 12.18
N GLU A 33 -2.73 -5.37 12.83
CA GLU A 33 -3.17 -5.81 14.16
C GLU A 33 -3.75 -7.23 14.18
N GLU A 34 -4.54 -7.60 13.17
CA GLU A 34 -5.34 -8.83 13.20
C GLU A 34 -4.90 -9.89 12.18
N TYR A 35 -4.34 -9.48 11.05
CA TYR A 35 -4.11 -10.36 9.89
C TYR A 35 -2.63 -10.63 9.58
N GLN A 36 -1.72 -10.19 10.47
CA GLN A 36 -0.27 -10.35 10.33
C GLN A 36 0.27 -9.82 8.99
N LEU A 37 -0.38 -8.80 8.42
CA LEU A 37 0.16 -8.11 7.25
C LEU A 37 1.36 -7.27 7.70
N ILE A 38 2.36 -7.16 6.83
CA ILE A 38 3.49 -6.25 7.01
C ILE A 38 3.23 -5.02 6.14
N PRO A 39 2.61 -3.96 6.67
CA PRO A 39 2.30 -2.75 5.92
C PRO A 39 3.59 -2.01 5.52
N TYR A 40 3.71 -1.69 4.24
CA TYR A 40 4.83 -0.90 3.70
C TYR A 40 4.46 0.58 3.65
N GLY A 41 3.28 0.90 3.12
CA GLY A 41 2.81 2.28 3.02
C GLY A 41 1.66 2.47 2.05
N THR A 42 1.34 3.73 1.81
CA THR A 42 0.31 4.16 0.87
C THR A 42 0.95 4.99 -0.24
N PHE A 43 0.48 4.81 -1.46
CA PHE A 43 0.81 5.60 -2.63
C PHE A 43 -0.43 6.35 -3.12
N ASP A 44 -0.34 7.67 -3.32
CA ASP A 44 -1.41 8.48 -3.91
C ASP A 44 -1.23 8.52 -5.44
N ALA A 45 -2.10 7.84 -6.17
CA ALA A 45 -2.05 7.77 -7.63
C ALA A 45 -2.33 9.11 -8.32
N LEU A 46 -2.87 10.11 -7.63
CA LEU A 46 -3.09 11.44 -8.17
C LEU A 46 -1.84 12.31 -8.10
N THR A 47 -1.13 12.29 -6.96
CA THR A 47 0.03 13.17 -6.71
C THR A 47 1.37 12.47 -6.94
N GLY A 48 1.39 11.14 -6.92
CA GLY A 48 2.61 10.33 -6.94
C GLY A 48 3.33 10.26 -5.59
N GLU A 49 2.73 10.78 -4.52
CA GLU A 49 3.32 10.78 -3.19
C GLU A 49 3.28 9.39 -2.54
N VAL A 50 4.29 9.11 -1.72
CA VAL A 50 4.37 7.91 -0.89
C VAL A 50 4.35 8.31 0.57
N TRP A 51 3.53 7.61 1.35
CA TRP A 51 3.50 7.71 2.79
C TRP A 51 3.85 6.34 3.39
N PRO A 52 5.11 6.13 3.82
CA PRO A 52 5.52 4.93 4.53
C PRO A 52 4.64 4.71 5.76
N TYR A 53 4.23 3.46 5.98
CA TYR A 53 3.37 3.16 7.12
C TYR A 53 4.17 3.21 8.42
N GLN A 54 3.57 3.86 9.41
CA GLN A 54 4.08 3.90 10.78
C GLN A 54 3.00 3.38 11.72
N HIS A 55 3.39 2.49 12.62
CA HIS A 55 2.55 2.05 13.71
C HIS A 55 3.07 2.67 15.01
N ARG A 56 2.23 3.49 15.67
CA ARG A 56 2.58 4.20 16.91
C ARG A 56 3.86 5.04 16.80
N GLY A 57 4.11 5.62 15.63
CA GLY A 57 5.26 6.49 15.35
C GLY A 57 6.53 5.77 14.91
N GLU A 58 6.50 4.44 14.80
CA GLU A 58 7.64 3.64 14.35
C GLU A 58 7.33 2.96 13.01
N ARG A 59 8.32 2.88 12.12
CA ARG A 59 8.17 2.14 10.86
C ARG A 59 8.09 0.64 11.16
N VAL A 60 7.05 0.01 10.64
CA VAL A 60 6.86 -1.46 10.75
C VAL A 60 7.82 -2.21 9.83
N ALA A 61 8.11 -1.65 8.65
CA ALA A 61 9.00 -2.23 7.67
C ALA A 61 10.05 -1.21 7.23
N ASP A 62 11.31 -1.66 7.13
CA ASP A 62 12.39 -0.88 6.55
C ASP A 62 12.44 -1.10 5.03
N VAL A 63 11.49 -0.45 4.34
CA VAL A 63 11.33 -0.52 2.90
C VAL A 63 11.46 0.86 2.28
N ASP A 64 12.11 0.92 1.11
CA ASP A 64 12.27 2.15 0.34
C ASP A 64 10.92 2.57 -0.27
N GLU A 65 10.67 3.88 -0.30
CA GLU A 65 9.54 4.50 -1.00
C GLU A 65 9.51 4.15 -2.50
N GLN A 66 10.66 3.88 -3.11
CA GLN A 66 10.75 3.37 -4.48
C GLN A 66 10.10 2.01 -4.64
N LEU A 67 10.24 1.11 -3.65
CA LEU A 67 9.60 -0.21 -3.67
C LEU A 67 8.07 -0.08 -3.59
N ILE A 68 7.59 0.80 -2.71
CA ILE A 68 6.16 1.10 -2.55
C ILE A 68 5.61 1.65 -3.88
N SER A 69 6.25 2.67 -4.44
CA SER A 69 5.87 3.28 -5.71
C SER A 69 5.83 2.25 -6.84
N ARG A 70 6.88 1.44 -6.99
CA ARG A 70 6.97 0.44 -8.06
C ARG A 70 5.84 -0.58 -7.96
N THR A 71 5.60 -1.12 -6.77
CA THR A 71 4.54 -2.12 -6.53
C THR A 71 3.16 -1.53 -6.83
N ALA A 72 2.90 -0.31 -6.38
CA ALA A 72 1.65 0.38 -6.64
C ALA A 72 1.42 0.67 -8.14
N LEU A 73 2.46 1.09 -8.85
CA LEU A 73 2.40 1.33 -10.30
C LEU A 73 2.21 0.03 -11.10
N ASP A 74 2.84 -1.07 -10.68
CA ASP A 74 2.63 -2.39 -11.27
C ASP A 74 1.18 -2.87 -11.10
N TYR A 75 0.59 -2.62 -9.92
CA TYR A 75 -0.82 -2.86 -9.68
C TYR A 75 -1.72 -2.04 -10.61
N LEU A 76 -1.50 -0.73 -10.72
CA LEU A 76 -2.28 0.15 -11.61
C LEU A 76 -2.23 -0.30 -13.06
N ARG A 77 -1.02 -0.60 -13.57
CA ARG A 77 -0.82 -1.10 -14.94
C ARG A 77 -1.61 -2.39 -15.18
N SER A 78 -1.61 -3.29 -14.20
CA SER A 78 -2.31 -4.58 -14.28
C SER A 78 -3.83 -4.40 -14.23
N ALA A 79 -4.33 -3.48 -13.41
CA ALA A 79 -5.74 -3.15 -13.31
C ALA A 79 -6.28 -2.54 -14.63
N ILE A 80 -5.53 -1.61 -15.24
CA ILE A 80 -5.89 -0.99 -16.53
C ILE A 80 -5.94 -2.04 -17.65
N ARG A 81 -4.93 -2.93 -17.72
CA ARG A 81 -4.86 -3.98 -18.74
C ARG A 81 -6.02 -4.96 -18.69
N ARG A 82 -6.68 -5.12 -17.55
CA ARG A 82 -7.82 -6.04 -17.38
C ARG A 82 -9.14 -5.49 -17.94
N ILE A 83 -9.18 -4.21 -18.29
CA ILE A 83 -10.37 -3.50 -18.79
C ILE A 83 -10.40 -3.46 -20.34
N TYR A 84 -9.28 -3.78 -20.99
CA TYR A 84 -9.15 -3.90 -22.45
C TYR A 84 -9.12 -5.38 -22.87
#